data_AF-B6TWW8-F1
#
_entry.id   AF-B6TWW8-F1
#
_cell.length_a   1.000
_cell.length_b   1.000
_cell.length_c   1.000
_cell.angle_alpha   90.00
_cell.angle_beta   90.00
_cell.angle_gamma   90.00
#
_symmetry.space_group_name_H-M   'P 1'
#
loop_
_entity.id
_entity.type
_entity.pdbx_description
1 polymer ?
#
loop_
_entity_poly.entity_id
_entity_poly.type
_entity_poly.pdbx_seq_one_letter_code
_entity_poly.pdbx_strand_id
1 'polypeptide(L)'
;MGFIMDFAENMILRLMEDPDKRDQVRREHVYKMKERCERTKAAWSLPLRPYGFWTFDRFNSQLSWDPQISQAAGRRDPYDDLIARHSGSPPSS
;
A
#
# COMPACT_ATOMS: atom_id res chain seq x y z
N MET A 1 13.20 13.70 -69.84
CA MET A 1 12.40 13.28 -68.66
C MET A 1 13.23 12.78 -67.47
N GLY A 2 14.51 12.38 -67.64
CA GLY A 2 15.31 11.84 -66.52
C GLY A 2 15.57 12.81 -65.37
N PHE A 3 15.97 14.06 -65.67
CA PHE A 3 16.32 15.04 -64.63
C PHE A 3 15.20 15.35 -63.61
N ILE A 4 13.94 15.40 -64.06
CA ILE A 4 12.80 15.66 -63.17
C ILE A 4 12.52 14.45 -62.28
N MET A 5 12.68 13.24 -62.82
CA MET A 5 12.51 12.00 -62.06
C MET A 5 13.63 11.82 -61.03
N ASP A 6 14.88 12.06 -61.41
CA ASP A 6 16.05 11.96 -60.51
C ASP A 6 15.98 12.98 -59.37
N PHE A 7 15.45 14.18 -59.65
CA PHE A 7 15.20 15.20 -58.64
C PHE A 7 14.06 14.81 -57.70
N ALA A 8 12.94 14.31 -58.23
CA ALA A 8 11.81 13.88 -57.44
C ALA A 8 12.17 12.70 -56.53
N GLU A 9 12.98 11.75 -57.01
CA GLU A 9 13.43 10.59 -56.25
C GLU A 9 14.33 10.99 -55.07
N ASN A 10 15.30 11.89 -55.28
CA ASN A 10 16.11 12.44 -54.20
C ASN A 10 15.31 13.27 -53.19
N MET A 11 14.28 13.99 -53.64
CA MET A 11 13.39 14.73 -52.76
C MET A 11 12.57 13.78 -51.88
N ILE A 12 12.05 12.69 -52.45
CA ILE A 12 11.31 11.65 -51.72
C ILE A 12 12.21 10.95 -50.69
N LEU A 13 13.44 10.61 -51.06
CA LEU A 13 14.41 9.98 -50.15
C LEU A 13 14.73 10.86 -48.93
N ARG A 14 14.77 12.19 -49.10
CA ARG A 14 14.97 13.15 -48.00
C ARG A 14 13.71 13.38 -47.15
N LEU A 15 12.53 13.14 -47.73
CA LEU A 15 11.25 13.23 -47.03
C LEU A 15 10.92 11.93 -46.27
N MET A 16 11.62 10.83 -46.54
CA MET A 16 11.42 9.57 -45.86
C MET A 16 11.93 9.65 -44.42
N GLU A 17 11.12 9.15 -43.48
CA GLU A 17 11.45 9.22 -42.05
C GLU A 17 12.73 8.42 -41.75
N ASP A 18 13.66 9.02 -40.98
CA ASP A 18 14.86 8.32 -40.54
C ASP A 18 14.49 7.13 -39.65
N PRO A 19 14.90 5.89 -40.00
CA PRO A 19 14.50 4.69 -39.27
C PRO A 19 14.94 4.70 -37.81
N ASP A 20 16.10 5.32 -37.53
CA ASP A 20 16.65 5.43 -36.18
C ASP A 20 15.83 6.37 -35.28
N LYS A 21 15.30 7.47 -35.83
CA LYS A 21 14.44 8.39 -35.08
C LYS A 21 13.14 7.71 -34.67
N ARG A 22 12.55 6.94 -35.60
CA ARG A 22 11.35 6.15 -35.33
C ARG A 22 11.59 5.12 -34.22
N ASP A 23 12.74 4.45 -34.26
CA ASP A 23 13.12 3.47 -33.25
C ASP A 23 13.37 4.12 -31.88
N GLN A 24 13.97 5.30 -31.84
CA GLN A 24 14.15 6.09 -30.61
C GLN A 24 12.79 6.45 -29.99
N VAL A 25 11.86 7.01 -30.77
CA VAL A 25 10.51 7.37 -30.30
C VAL A 25 9.78 6.15 -29.73
N ARG A 26 9.90 4.99 -30.39
CA ARG A 26 9.31 3.74 -29.91
C ARG A 26 9.92 3.29 -28.58
N ARG A 27 11.25 3.35 -28.44
CA ARG A 27 11.95 2.98 -27.20
C ARG A 27 11.56 3.90 -26.05
N GLU A 28 11.49 5.20 -26.30
CA GLU A 28 11.02 6.18 -25.30
C GLU A 28 9.60 5.88 -24.82
N HIS A 29 8.69 5.51 -25.73
CA HIS A 29 7.33 5.13 -25.36
C HIS A 29 7.32 3.88 -24.46
N VAL A 30 8.11 2.86 -24.78
CA VAL A 30 8.24 1.64 -23.96
C VAL A 30 8.79 1.97 -22.57
N TYR A 31 9.81 2.82 -22.47
CA TYR A 31 10.38 3.22 -21.19
C TYR A 31 9.38 4.01 -20.33
N LYS A 32 8.64 4.96 -20.92
CA LYS A 32 7.56 5.69 -20.23
C LYS A 32 6.47 4.75 -19.71
N MET A 33 6.13 3.73 -20.48
CA MET A 33 5.13 2.73 -20.07
C MET A 33 5.65 1.88 -18.89
N LYS A 34 6.91 1.45 -18.94
CA LYS A 34 7.55 0.69 -17.87
C LYS A 34 7.53 1.48 -16.55
N GLU A 35 7.94 2.75 -16.57
CA GLU A 35 7.96 3.63 -15.40
C GLU A 35 6.57 3.78 -14.76
N ARG A 36 5.52 3.98 -15.57
CA ARG A 36 4.13 4.02 -15.08
C ARG A 36 3.74 2.73 -14.37
N CYS A 37 4.11 1.58 -14.93
CA CYS A 37 3.80 0.28 -14.34
C CYS A 37 4.59 0.01 -13.05
N GLU A 38 5.83 0.47 -12.92
CA GLU A 38 6.64 0.30 -11.71
C GLU A 38 5.99 0.98 -10.49
N ARG A 39 5.47 2.20 -10.65
CA ARG A 39 4.74 2.90 -9.58
C ARG A 39 3.48 2.16 -9.15
N THR A 40 2.71 1.66 -10.11
CA THR A 40 1.51 0.86 -9.83
C THR A 40 1.87 -0.46 -9.15
N LYS A 41 2.91 -1.16 -9.61
CA LYS A 41 3.40 -2.39 -8.98
C LYS A 41 3.87 -2.15 -7.55
N ALA A 42 4.57 -1.05 -7.28
CA ALA A 42 4.98 -0.68 -5.93
C ALA A 42 3.76 -0.49 -5.01
N ALA A 43 2.73 0.22 -5.46
CA ALA A 43 1.49 0.38 -4.71
C ALA A 43 0.74 -0.96 -4.50
N TRP A 44 0.74 -1.84 -5.50
CA TRP A 44 0.11 -3.16 -5.40
C TRP A 44 0.89 -4.14 -4.54
N SER A 45 2.21 -3.96 -4.40
CA SER A 45 3.04 -4.77 -3.50
C SER A 45 2.82 -4.44 -2.03
N LEU A 46 2.22 -3.28 -1.73
CA LEU A 46 1.80 -2.95 -0.38
C LEU A 46 0.56 -3.80 -0.05
N PRO A 47 0.56 -4.53 1.08
CA PRO A 47 -0.64 -5.25 1.50
C PRO A 47 -1.78 -4.23 1.74
N LEU A 48 -3.01 -4.58 1.33
CA LEU A 48 -4.23 -3.76 1.51
C LEU A 48 -4.41 -3.25 2.94
N ARG A 49 -3.82 -3.95 3.92
CA ARG A 49 -3.64 -3.52 5.29
C ARG A 49 -2.17 -3.74 5.66
N PRO A 50 -1.42 -2.72 6.13
CA PRO A 50 -0.09 -2.96 6.68
C PRO A 50 -0.19 -4.01 7.79
N TYR A 51 0.78 -4.94 7.82
CA TYR A 51 0.85 -6.01 8.81
C TYR A 51 0.55 -5.45 10.21
N GLY A 52 -0.45 -6.00 10.89
CA GLY A 52 -0.79 -5.62 12.27
C GLY A 52 -2.17 -5.03 12.48
N PHE A 53 -2.86 -4.51 11.46
CA PHE A 53 -4.16 -3.85 11.72
C PHE A 53 -5.26 -4.81 12.22
N TRP A 54 -5.38 -6.00 11.62
CA TRP A 54 -6.44 -6.96 11.98
C TRP A 54 -6.09 -7.81 13.21
N THR A 55 -4.83 -7.78 13.65
CA THR A 55 -4.38 -8.41 14.90
C THR A 55 -4.40 -7.42 16.06
N PHE A 56 -4.16 -6.12 15.86
CA PHE A 56 -4.11 -5.18 16.98
C PHE A 56 -5.43 -5.07 17.74
N ASP A 57 -6.55 -4.90 17.04
CA ASP A 57 -7.82 -4.55 17.70
C ASP A 57 -8.47 -5.77 18.39
N ARG A 58 -8.36 -6.96 17.78
CA ARG A 58 -8.90 -8.20 18.37
C ARG A 58 -8.08 -8.69 19.58
N PHE A 59 -6.76 -8.50 19.56
CA PHE A 59 -5.91 -8.86 20.70
C PHE A 59 -5.89 -7.77 21.79
N ASN A 60 -6.03 -6.48 21.46
CA ASN A 60 -6.06 -5.40 22.45
C ASN A 60 -7.45 -5.06 23.01
N SER A 61 -8.55 -5.41 22.33
CA SER A 61 -9.89 -5.27 22.91
C SER A 61 -10.10 -6.14 24.15
N GLN A 62 -9.36 -7.26 24.29
CA GLN A 62 -9.33 -8.02 25.54
C GLN A 62 -8.58 -7.27 26.65
N LEU A 63 -7.50 -6.55 26.34
CA LEU A 63 -6.70 -5.83 27.34
C LEU A 63 -7.45 -4.64 27.97
N SER A 64 -8.35 -3.98 27.23
CA SER A 64 -9.17 -2.90 27.79
C SER A 64 -10.30 -3.39 28.70
N TRP A 65 -10.77 -4.64 28.51
CA TRP A 65 -11.82 -5.27 29.34
C TRP A 65 -11.25 -6.15 30.46
N ASP A 66 -9.96 -6.45 30.45
CA ASP A 66 -9.29 -7.28 31.46
C ASP A 66 -9.52 -6.82 32.91
N PRO A 67 -9.53 -5.50 33.24
CA PRO A 67 -9.84 -5.04 34.59
C PRO A 67 -11.28 -5.36 35.02
N GLN A 68 -12.23 -5.40 34.08
CA GLN A 68 -13.64 -5.73 34.35
C GLN A 68 -13.89 -7.25 34.45
N ILE A 69 -13.04 -8.06 33.80
CA ILE A 69 -13.11 -9.53 33.84
C ILE A 69 -12.66 -10.08 35.20
N SER A 70 -11.79 -9.37 35.93
CA SER A 70 -11.35 -9.77 37.28
C SER A 70 -12.51 -9.96 38.25
N GLN A 71 -13.62 -9.22 38.09
CA GLN A 71 -14.81 -9.29 38.93
C GLN A 71 -15.90 -10.22 38.38
N ALA A 72 -15.65 -10.96 37.28
CA ALA A 72 -16.61 -11.91 36.73
C ALA A 72 -16.78 -13.15 37.63
N ALA A 73 -18.00 -13.69 37.69
CA ALA A 73 -18.31 -14.89 38.45
C ALA A 73 -17.38 -16.05 38.06
N GLY A 74 -16.60 -16.56 39.03
CA GLY A 74 -15.63 -17.64 38.83
C GLY A 74 -14.19 -17.20 38.52
N ARG A 75 -13.91 -15.90 38.35
CA ARG A 75 -12.56 -15.34 38.19
C ARG A 75 -12.12 -14.39 39.32
N ARG A 76 -13.05 -14.02 40.21
CA ARG A 76 -12.79 -13.18 41.38
C ARG A 76 -11.77 -13.84 42.30
N ASP A 77 -10.68 -13.15 42.60
CA ASP A 77 -9.69 -13.58 43.59
C ASP A 77 -10.36 -13.53 44.98
N PRO A 78 -10.36 -14.63 45.76
CA PRO A 78 -10.92 -14.63 47.12
C PRO A 78 -10.31 -13.57 48.06
N TYR A 79 -9.12 -13.05 47.75
CA TYR A 79 -8.47 -12.02 48.56
C TYR A 79 -8.84 -10.58 48.17
N ASP A 80 -9.44 -10.34 46.99
CA ASP A 80 -9.84 -8.99 46.56
C ASP A 80 -10.79 -8.32 47.56
N ASP A 81 -11.70 -9.09 48.15
CA ASP A 81 -12.67 -8.60 49.14
C ASP A 81 -12.02 -8.22 50.46
N LEU A 82 -10.95 -8.92 50.83
CA LEU A 82 -10.18 -8.63 52.04
C LEU A 82 -9.34 -7.37 51.81
N ILE A 83 -8.72 -7.24 50.64
CA ILE A 83 -7.95 -6.05 50.26
C ILE A 83 -8.85 -4.82 50.18
N ALA A 84 -10.06 -4.94 49.63
CA ALA A 84 -11.06 -3.86 49.60
C ALA A 84 -11.49 -3.43 51.02
N ARG A 85 -11.72 -4.40 51.93
CA ARG A 85 -12.09 -4.12 53.32
C ARG A 85 -10.97 -3.44 54.11
N HIS A 86 -9.72 -3.81 53.87
CA HIS A 86 -8.56 -3.23 54.55
C HIS A 86 -8.10 -1.88 53.95
N SER A 87 -8.43 -1.59 52.69
CA SER A 87 -8.04 -0.34 52.00
C SER A 87 -8.99 0.84 52.20
N GLY A 88 -10.09 0.68 52.94
CA GLY A 88 -10.87 1.79 53.51
C GLY A 88 -11.66 2.67 52.54
N SER A 89 -11.76 2.32 51.25
CA SER A 89 -12.65 3.04 50.32
C SER A 89 -14.04 2.39 50.29
N PRO A 90 -15.11 3.14 50.60
CA PRO A 90 -16.46 2.61 50.49
C PRO A 90 -16.83 2.38 49.02
N PRO A 91 -17.63 1.35 48.69
CA PRO A 91 -18.14 1.19 47.33
C PRO A 91 -19.09 2.35 47.01
N SER A 92 -18.78 3.14 45.98
CA SER A 92 -19.72 4.10 45.40
C SER A 92 -20.83 3.34 44.67
N SER A 93 -22.07 3.57 45.11
CA SER A 93 -23.31 3.04 44.54
C SER A 93 -23.49 3.32 43.05
#